data_AF-A0A919RMR7-F1
#
_entry.id   AF-A0A919RMR7-F1
#
_cell.length_a   1.000
_cell.length_b   1.000
_cell.length_c   1.000
_cell.angle_alpha   90.00
_cell.angle_beta   90.00
_cell.angle_gamma   90.00
#
_symmetry.space_group_name_H-M   'P 1'
#
loop_
_entity.id
_entity.type
_entity.pdbx_description
1 polymer ?
#
loop_
_entity_poly.entity_id
_entity_poly.type
_entity_poly.pdbx_seq_one_letter_code
_entity_poly.pdbx_strand_id
1 'polypeptide(L)' 'MTDLLEATGDARVDDALTGLTRLPGLPVSAHVAVFEEVFAGLEEALTGADDSSARAVEHGG' A
#
# COMPACT_ATOMS: atom_id res chain seq x y z
N MET A 1 -14.27 -13.46 -11.20
CA MET A 1 -14.10 -13.52 -9.74
C MET A 1 -13.23 -12.33 -9.39
N THR A 2 -13.85 -11.16 -9.41
CA THR A 2 -13.21 -9.87 -9.13
C THR A 2 -13.51 -9.60 -7.67
N ASP A 3 -12.90 -10.39 -6.79
CA ASP A 3 -12.89 -10.05 -5.37
C ASP A 3 -12.07 -8.78 -5.29
N LEU A 4 -12.81 -7.66 -5.23
CA LEU A 4 -12.32 -6.37 -4.77
C LEU A 4 -11.44 -6.67 -3.57
N LEU A 5 -10.12 -6.48 -3.73
CA LEU A 5 -9.11 -6.65 -2.69
C LEU A 5 -9.75 -6.41 -1.33
N GLU A 6 -9.95 -7.50 -0.57
CA GLU A 6 -10.66 -7.43 0.70
C GLU A 6 -9.93 -6.37 1.53
N ALA A 7 -10.66 -5.32 1.93
CA ALA A 7 -10.06 -4.13 2.52
C ALA A 7 -9.14 -4.57 3.66
N THR A 8 -7.86 -4.22 3.54
CA THR A 8 -6.82 -4.66 4.46
C THR A 8 -6.97 -4.06 5.85
N GLY A 9 -7.85 -3.06 5.98
CA GLY A 9 -8.13 -2.33 7.22
C GLY A 9 -7.24 -1.10 7.40
N ASP A 10 -6.24 -0.90 6.54
CA ASP A 10 -5.46 0.34 6.43
C ASP A 10 -5.75 1.00 5.08
N ALA A 11 -6.36 2.19 5.13
CA ALA A 11 -6.74 2.95 3.95
C ALA A 11 -5.54 3.30 3.05
N ARG A 12 -4.32 3.43 3.62
CA ARG A 12 -3.10 3.70 2.84
C ARG A 12 -2.63 2.48 2.07
N VAL A 13 -2.78 1.30 2.67
CA VAL A 13 -2.50 0.01 2.02
C VAL A 13 -3.52 -0.26 0.92
N ASP A 14 -4.80 0.01 1.18
CA ASP A 14 -5.88 -0.16 0.21
C ASP A 14 -5.73 0.78 -1.00
N ASP A 15 -5.32 2.04 -0.78
CA ASP A 15 -5.04 3.00 -1.84
C ASP A 15 -3.85 2.57 -2.70
N ALA A 16 -2.74 2.12 -2.07
CA ALA A 16 -1.59 1.58 -2.79
C ALA A 16 -1.99 0.37 -3.66
N LEU A 17 -2.75 -0.58 -3.11
CA LEU A 17 -3.17 -1.79 -3.84
C LEU A 17 -4.17 -1.50 -4.98
N THR A 18 -4.94 -0.41 -4.90
CA THR A 18 -5.82 0.04 -5.99
C THR A 18 -5.02 0.27 -7.28
N GLY A 19 -3.73 0.61 -7.19
CA GLY A 19 -2.84 0.77 -8.34
C GLY A 19 -2.73 -0.48 -9.23
N LEU A 20 -2.89 -1.69 -8.68
CA LEU A 20 -2.82 -2.96 -9.41
C LEU A 20 -3.97 -3.15 -10.39
N THR A 21 -5.09 -2.43 -10.21
CA THR A 21 -6.23 -2.45 -11.14
C THR A 21 -5.88 -1.93 -12.54
N ARG A 22 -4.73 -1.25 -12.69
CA ARG A 22 -4.22 -0.72 -13.97
C ARG A 22 -3.56 -1.79 -14.86
N LEU A 23 -3.11 -2.91 -14.28
CA LEU A 23 -2.36 -3.96 -14.99
C LEU A 23 -3.10 -4.56 -16.21
N PRO A 24 -4.41 -4.84 -16.18
CA PRO A 24 -5.14 -5.40 -17.32
C PRO A 24 -5.16 -4.49 -18.57
N GLY A 25 -4.95 -3.19 -18.39
CA GLY A 25 -4.93 -2.20 -19.48
C GLY A 25 -3.53 -1.89 -20.03
N LEU A 26 -2.48 -2.50 -19.49
CA LEU A 26 -1.09 -2.15 -19.79
C LEU A 26 -0.33 -3.33 -20.41
N PRO A 27 0.66 -3.07 -21.29
CA PRO A 27 1.58 -4.09 -21.74
C PRO A 27 2.40 -4.62 -20.55
N VAL A 28 2.80 -5.89 -20.61
CA VAL A 28 3.58 -6.55 -19.54
C VAL A 28 4.88 -5.79 -19.23
N SER A 29 5.50 -5.14 -20.22
CA SER A 29 6.68 -4.29 -20.01
C SER A 29 6.44 -3.12 -19.07
N ALA A 30 5.20 -2.62 -18.96
CA ALA A 30 4.82 -1.53 -18.06
C ALA A 30 4.37 -2.04 -16.67
N HIS A 31 4.20 -3.35 -16.48
CA HIS A 31 3.77 -3.90 -15.19
C HIS A 31 4.81 -3.66 -14.08
N VAL A 32 6.10 -3.69 -14.42
CA VAL A 32 7.18 -3.42 -13.46
C VAL A 32 7.03 -2.03 -12.83
N ALA A 33 6.77 -1.00 -13.64
CA ALA A 33 6.58 0.36 -13.14
C ALA A 33 5.37 0.46 -12.20
N VAL A 34 4.28 -0.25 -12.51
CA VAL A 34 3.10 -0.30 -11.63
C VAL A 34 3.44 -1.01 -10.32
N PHE A 35 4.20 -2.10 -10.35
CA PHE A 35 4.61 -2.79 -9.12
C PHE A 35 5.54 -1.94 -8.26
N GLU A 36 6.46 -1.18 -8.86
CA GLU A 36 7.34 -0.26 -8.12
C GLU A 36 6.55 0.87 -7.44
N GLU A 37 5.56 1.45 -8.14
CA GLU A 37 4.67 2.47 -7.56
C GLU A 37 3.87 1.93 -6.36
N VAL A 38 3.28 0.75 -6.52
CA VAL A 38 2.52 0.09 -5.44
C VAL A 38 3.44 -0.25 -4.27
N PHE A 39 4.64 -0.76 -4.54
CA PHE A 39 5.61 -1.11 -3.51
C PHE A 39 6.05 0.11 -2.70
N ALA A 40 6.36 1.23 -3.36
CA ALA A 40 6.71 2.48 -2.70
C ALA A 40 5.57 2.98 -1.78
N GLY A 41 4.32 2.94 -2.25
CA GLY A 41 3.16 3.32 -1.43
C GLY A 41 2.97 2.44 -0.20
N LEU A 42 3.27 1.13 -0.31
CA LEU A 42 3.25 0.20 0.82
C LEU A 42 4.39 0.49 1.82
N GLU A 43 5.60 0.80 1.35
CA GLU A 43 6.72 1.18 2.23
C GLU A 43 6.43 2.47 3.01
N GLU A 44 5.78 3.46 2.37
CA GLU A 44 5.34 4.68 3.06
C GLU A 44 4.25 4.39 4.10
N ALA A 45 3.29 3.51 3.78
CA ALA A 45 2.26 3.09 4.72
C ALA A 45 2.86 2.44 5.97
N LEU A 46 3.83 1.53 5.77
CA LEU A 46 4.56 0.85 6.85
C LEU A 46 5.42 1.82 7.66
N THR A 47 6.15 2.72 7.02
CA THR A 47 6.97 3.73 7.71
C THR A 47 6.12 4.63 8.60
N GLY A 48 4.96 5.08 8.13
CA GLY A 48 4.04 5.88 8.94
C GLY A 48 3.36 5.09 10.07
N ALA A 49 3.23 3.76 9.95
CA ALA A 49 2.71 2.91 11.02
C ALA A 49 3.74 2.73 12.16
N ASP A 50 5.03 2.63 11.82
CA ASP A 50 6.12 2.54 12.81
C ASP A 50 6.22 3.82 13.65
N ASP A 51 6.09 5.00 13.03
CA ASP A 51 6.07 6.30 13.73
C ASP A 51 4.89 6.40 14.72
N SER A 52 3.69 5.97 14.31
CA SER A 52 2.51 5.94 15.20
C SER A 52 2.68 4.97 16.39
N SER A 53 3.43 3.88 16.21
CA SER A 53 3.76 2.94 17.28
C SER A 53 4.78 3.55 18.25
N ALA A 54 5.80 4.24 17.74
CA ALA A 54 6.83 4.89 18.55
C ALA A 54 6.27 6.02 19.44
N ARG A 55 5.33 6.83 18.93
CA ARG A 55 4.67 7.90 19.71
C ARG A 55 3.73 7.42 20.80
N ALA A 56 3.22 6.20 20.70
CA ALA A 56 2.38 5.61 21.75
C ALA A 56 3.21 5.19 22.98
N VAL A 57 4.51 4.92 22.81
CA VAL A 57 5.42 4.47 23.87
C VAL A 57 6.00 5.63 24.69
N GLU A 58 6.10 6.84 24.11
CA GLU A 58 6.71 8.02 24.76
C GLU A 58 5.81 8.75 25.78
N HIS A 59 4.51 8.42 25.86
CA HIS A 59 3.54 9.09 26.75
C HIS A 59 3.12 8.27 27.99
N GLY A 60 3.92 7.26 28.38
CA GLY A 60 3.66 6.37 29.52
C GLY A 60 4.85 6.22 30.48
N GLY A 61 5.62 7.28 30.70
CA GLY A 61 6.74 7.33 31.67
C GLY A 61 6.36 8.03 32.97
#